data_AF-A0A1B6IE45-F1
#
_entry.id   AF-A0A1B6IE45-F1
#
_cell.length_a   1.000
_cell.length_b   1.000
_cell.length_c   1.000
_cell.angle_alpha   90.00
_cell.angle_beta   90.00
_cell.angle_gamma   90.00
#
_symmetry.space_group_name_H-M   'P 1'
#
loop_
_entity.id
_entity.type
_entity.pdbx_description
1 polymer ?
#
loop_
_entity_poly.entity_id
_entity_poly.type
_entity_poly.pdbx_seq_one_letter_code
_entity_poly.pdbx_strand_id
1 'polypeptide(L)'
;ELDPLGITYADLHSKYSDRQGNPHQIVLRQHMLPDEADMDRSFKLPSTTFIGGKEKALPLREILRRLENTYCRHIGVEFMFINSLEQCNWIRQKLETPGCMEMDTNQKRLILARITRATGFEAFLARKWSSEKRFGLEGTEILIPAMKQVIDKSTELGVESIVMGMPHRGRLNVLS
;
A
#
# COMPACT_ATOMS: atom_id res chain seq x y z
N GLU A 1 4.89 -4.07 -25.15
CA GLU A 1 5.03 -3.00 -24.14
C GLU A 1 5.38 -3.64 -22.81
N LEU A 2 6.31 -3.05 -22.05
CA LEU A 2 6.87 -3.64 -20.82
C LEU A 2 5.93 -3.55 -19.60
N ASP A 3 4.81 -2.85 -19.72
CA ASP A 3 3.83 -2.68 -18.64
C ASP A 3 2.39 -2.57 -19.20
N PRO A 4 1.74 -3.69 -19.55
CA PRO A 4 0.37 -3.70 -20.05
C PRO A 4 -0.69 -3.37 -18.98
N LEU A 5 -0.29 -3.28 -17.71
CA LEU A 5 -1.20 -3.03 -16.57
C LEU A 5 -1.06 -1.61 -16.00
N GLY A 6 -0.08 -0.83 -16.45
CA GLY A 6 0.22 0.48 -15.87
C GLY A 6 0.69 0.42 -14.42
N ILE A 7 1.22 -0.72 -13.96
CA ILE A 7 1.67 -0.92 -12.58
C ILE A 7 2.88 -0.03 -12.20
N THR A 8 3.67 0.39 -13.19
CA THR A 8 4.75 1.38 -13.01
C THR A 8 4.23 2.78 -12.69
N TYR A 9 2.94 3.02 -12.90
CA TYR A 9 2.23 4.26 -12.57
C TYR A 9 1.18 4.01 -11.49
N ALA A 10 1.52 3.23 -10.45
CA ALA A 10 0.70 3.21 -9.25
C ALA A 10 0.43 4.65 -8.79
N ASP A 11 -0.85 4.97 -8.61
CA ASP A 11 -1.28 6.36 -8.54
C ASP A 11 -0.94 7.00 -7.19
N LEU A 12 0.33 7.40 -7.03
CA LEU A 12 0.88 8.01 -5.82
C LEU A 12 0.39 9.45 -5.63
N HIS A 13 -0.17 10.09 -6.67
CA HIS A 13 -0.46 11.53 -6.67
C HIS A 13 -1.75 11.98 -7.38
N SER A 14 -2.43 11.15 -8.16
CA SER A 14 -3.69 11.53 -8.80
C SER A 14 -4.89 11.23 -7.91
N LYS A 15 -5.77 12.23 -7.84
CA LYS A 15 -7.13 12.05 -7.35
C LYS A 15 -7.88 11.34 -8.46
N TYR A 16 -8.73 10.39 -8.06
CA TYR A 16 -9.76 9.74 -8.87
C TYR A 16 -9.23 8.52 -9.66
N SER A 17 -9.38 7.27 -9.17
CA SER A 17 -10.54 6.47 -9.63
C SER A 17 -11.59 7.38 -10.24
N ASP A 18 -11.87 7.29 -11.55
CA ASP A 18 -13.05 7.97 -12.11
C ASP A 18 -14.16 7.83 -11.08
N ARG A 19 -14.80 8.94 -10.67
CA ARG A 19 -15.55 9.13 -9.40
C ARG A 19 -16.68 8.09 -9.16
N GLN A 20 -16.80 7.11 -10.04
CA GLN A 20 -17.73 6.02 -10.19
C GLN A 20 -17.10 4.62 -9.94
N GLY A 21 -15.78 4.50 -9.72
CA GLY A 21 -15.11 3.22 -9.45
C GLY A 21 -14.86 2.35 -10.69
N ASN A 22 -14.63 2.97 -11.86
CA ASN A 22 -14.38 2.26 -13.11
C ASN A 22 -12.87 1.93 -13.28
N PRO A 23 -12.51 0.69 -13.68
CA PRO A 23 -11.13 0.30 -13.92
C PRO A 23 -10.52 1.06 -15.12
N HIS A 24 -9.19 1.26 -15.08
CA HIS A 24 -8.45 1.96 -16.14
C HIS A 24 -8.69 1.33 -17.53
N GLN A 25 -9.15 2.14 -18.49
CA GLN A 25 -9.54 1.73 -19.85
C GLN A 25 -8.44 0.97 -20.64
N ILE A 26 -7.18 1.08 -20.24
CA ILE A 26 -6.02 0.47 -20.91
C ILE A 26 -6.06 -1.07 -20.78
N VAL A 27 -6.42 -1.61 -19.62
CA VAL A 27 -6.45 -3.07 -19.39
C VAL A 27 -7.61 -3.74 -20.15
N LEU A 28 -8.75 -3.05 -20.27
CA LEU A 28 -9.94 -3.57 -20.94
C LEU A 28 -9.78 -3.65 -22.47
N ARG A 29 -9.13 -2.65 -23.08
CA ARG A 29 -9.02 -2.57 -24.56
C ARG A 29 -8.01 -3.55 -25.16
N GLN A 30 -6.93 -3.86 -24.46
CA GLN A 30 -5.82 -4.62 -25.05
C GLN A 30 -6.07 -6.14 -25.08
N HIS A 31 -7.00 -6.63 -24.25
CA HIS A 31 -7.32 -8.06 -24.13
C HIS A 31 -8.72 -8.47 -24.60
N MET A 32 -9.47 -7.60 -25.29
CA MET A 32 -10.84 -7.88 -25.75
C MET A 32 -11.73 -8.48 -24.64
N LEU A 33 -11.84 -7.79 -23.51
CA LEU A 33 -12.78 -8.20 -22.46
C LEU A 33 -14.19 -7.66 -22.74
N PRO A 34 -15.24 -8.42 -22.36
CA PRO A 34 -16.35 -8.69 -23.27
C PRO A 34 -17.61 -7.90 -22.90
N ASP A 35 -18.72 -8.13 -23.63
CA ASP A 35 -20.04 -7.56 -23.34
C ASP A 35 -20.42 -7.68 -21.83
N GLU A 36 -21.29 -6.81 -21.31
CA GLU A 36 -21.78 -6.84 -19.91
C GLU A 36 -22.20 -8.25 -19.45
N ALA A 37 -22.67 -9.10 -20.37
CA ALA A 37 -23.04 -10.49 -20.11
C ALA A 37 -21.88 -11.37 -19.58
N ASP A 38 -20.64 -11.10 -19.97
CA ASP A 38 -19.48 -11.88 -19.54
C ASP A 38 -18.94 -11.43 -18.16
N MET A 39 -19.30 -10.24 -17.68
CA MET A 39 -18.91 -9.75 -16.35
C MET A 39 -19.50 -10.59 -15.21
N ASP A 40 -20.68 -11.17 -15.45
CA ASP A 40 -21.39 -12.02 -14.49
C ASP A 40 -21.02 -13.52 -14.63
N ARG A 41 -20.20 -13.89 -15.63
CA ARG A 41 -19.76 -15.28 -15.80
C ARG A 41 -18.69 -15.63 -14.77
N SER A 42 -18.82 -16.84 -14.22
CA SER A 42 -17.90 -17.37 -13.21
C SER A 42 -16.70 -18.06 -13.87
N PHE A 43 -15.50 -17.69 -13.44
CA PHE A 43 -14.24 -18.24 -13.90
C PHE A 43 -13.52 -18.98 -12.77
N LYS A 44 -12.89 -20.11 -13.10
CA LYS A 44 -12.07 -20.88 -12.16
C LYS A 44 -10.74 -20.16 -11.93
N LEU A 45 -10.39 -19.93 -10.67
CA LEU A 45 -9.15 -19.28 -10.31
C LEU A 45 -7.96 -20.25 -10.43
N PRO A 46 -6.79 -19.78 -10.93
CA PRO A 46 -5.58 -20.58 -10.92
C PRO A 46 -5.07 -20.81 -9.49
N SER A 47 -4.29 -21.87 -9.27
CA SER A 47 -3.69 -22.16 -7.96
C SER A 47 -2.60 -21.17 -7.54
N THR A 48 -2.24 -20.22 -8.41
CA THR A 48 -1.19 -19.22 -8.20
C THR A 48 -1.70 -17.89 -7.63
N THR A 49 -3.03 -17.71 -7.55
CA THR A 49 -3.66 -16.51 -6.99
C THR A 49 -4.35 -16.81 -5.66
N PHE A 50 -4.39 -15.82 -4.78
CA PHE A 50 -5.04 -15.88 -3.49
C PHE A 50 -6.26 -14.95 -3.38
N ILE A 51 -6.64 -14.26 -4.47
CA ILE A 51 -7.80 -13.35 -4.51
C ILE A 51 -9.11 -14.05 -4.15
N GLY A 52 -9.21 -15.36 -4.40
CA GLY A 52 -10.40 -16.17 -4.09
C GLY A 52 -10.62 -16.39 -2.60
N GLY A 53 -9.59 -16.24 -1.77
CA GLY A 53 -9.65 -16.67 -0.37
C GLY A 53 -10.01 -18.16 -0.28
N LYS A 54 -11.26 -18.45 0.13
CA LYS A 54 -11.78 -19.83 0.22
C LYS A 54 -12.47 -20.30 -1.06
N GLU A 55 -12.79 -19.39 -1.97
CA GLU A 55 -13.55 -19.66 -3.19
C GLU A 55 -12.61 -20.07 -4.33
N LYS A 56 -13.00 -21.10 -5.09
CA LYS A 56 -12.23 -21.62 -6.23
C LYS A 56 -12.64 -21.02 -7.58
N ALA A 57 -13.77 -20.32 -7.61
CA ALA A 57 -14.28 -19.65 -8.79
C ALA A 57 -14.99 -18.35 -8.37
N LEU A 58 -14.86 -17.32 -9.18
CA LEU A 58 -15.45 -16.00 -8.95
C LEU A 58 -16.01 -15.45 -10.27
N PRO A 59 -17.05 -14.60 -10.23
CA PRO A 59 -17.48 -13.85 -11.40
C PRO A 59 -16.37 -12.88 -11.83
N LEU A 60 -16.24 -12.64 -13.14
CA LEU A 60 -15.21 -11.76 -13.68
C LEU A 60 -15.23 -10.36 -13.05
N ARG A 61 -16.43 -9.81 -12.81
CA ARG A 61 -16.60 -8.53 -12.12
C ARG A 61 -15.91 -8.50 -10.75
N GLU A 62 -16.03 -9.58 -9.98
CA GLU A 62 -15.41 -9.68 -8.65
C GLU A 62 -13.91 -9.91 -8.74
N ILE A 63 -13.44 -10.69 -9.73
CA ILE A 63 -12.00 -10.87 -9.99
C ILE A 63 -11.33 -9.52 -10.26
N LEU A 64 -11.89 -8.75 -11.20
CA LEU A 64 -11.36 -7.43 -11.55
C LEU A 64 -11.38 -6.48 -10.35
N ARG A 65 -12.50 -6.44 -9.62
CA ARG A 65 -12.64 -5.61 -8.42
C ARG A 65 -11.59 -5.95 -7.36
N ARG A 66 -11.31 -7.23 -7.11
CA ARG A 66 -10.30 -7.66 -6.13
C ARG A 66 -8.90 -7.30 -6.59
N LEU A 67 -8.57 -7.55 -7.86
CA LEU A 67 -7.26 -7.19 -8.42
C LEU A 67 -7.02 -5.68 -8.41
N GLU A 68 -8.01 -4.88 -8.79
CA GLU A 68 -7.94 -3.42 -8.73
C GLU A 68 -7.77 -2.93 -7.29
N ASN A 69 -8.49 -3.53 -6.34
CA ASN A 69 -8.33 -3.21 -4.92
C ASN A 69 -6.94 -3.53 -4.37
N THR A 70 -6.32 -4.62 -4.83
CA THR A 70 -5.00 -5.05 -4.35
C THR A 70 -3.86 -4.28 -5.01
N TYR A 71 -3.90 -4.06 -6.32
CA TYR A 71 -2.75 -3.57 -7.09
C TYR A 71 -2.87 -2.12 -7.59
N CYS A 72 -4.09 -1.55 -7.65
CA CYS A 72 -4.33 -0.25 -8.28
C CYS A 72 -4.86 0.82 -7.30
N ARG A 73 -4.74 0.60 -5.99
CA ARG A 73 -5.13 1.59 -4.96
C ARG A 73 -3.92 2.46 -4.57
N HIS A 74 -3.80 2.77 -3.29
CA HIS A 74 -2.78 3.65 -2.75
C HIS A 74 -1.38 3.02 -2.65
N ILE A 75 -1.23 1.74 -3.03
CA ILE A 75 0.02 1.00 -2.95
C ILE A 75 0.30 0.38 -4.31
N GLY A 76 1.42 0.77 -4.92
CA GLY A 76 2.02 0.07 -6.05
C GLY A 76 2.93 -1.04 -5.56
N VAL A 77 2.79 -2.24 -6.11
CA VAL A 77 3.58 -3.39 -5.69
C VAL A 77 4.36 -3.92 -6.89
N GLU A 78 5.67 -3.75 -6.83
CA GLU A 78 6.61 -4.24 -7.83
C GLU A 78 7.38 -5.43 -7.27
N PHE A 79 7.04 -6.65 -7.73
CA PHE A 79 7.72 -7.87 -7.27
C PHE A 79 7.90 -8.91 -8.37
N MET A 80 7.33 -8.70 -9.56
CA MET A 80 7.36 -9.66 -10.67
C MET A 80 8.74 -9.84 -11.29
N PHE A 81 9.70 -8.98 -10.96
CA PHE A 81 11.12 -9.13 -11.34
C PHE A 81 11.87 -10.16 -10.48
N ILE A 82 11.26 -10.68 -9.41
CA ILE A 82 11.86 -11.70 -8.55
C ILE A 82 11.74 -13.07 -9.23
N ASN A 83 12.88 -13.72 -9.45
CA ASN A 83 12.94 -15.04 -10.11
C ASN A 83 12.36 -16.18 -9.27
N SER A 84 12.37 -16.06 -7.94
CA SER A 84 11.86 -17.10 -7.04
C SER A 84 10.33 -17.10 -7.00
N LEU A 85 9.74 -18.19 -7.49
CA LEU A 85 8.29 -18.40 -7.45
C LEU A 85 7.77 -18.42 -6.01
N GLU A 86 8.54 -18.97 -5.07
CA GLU A 86 8.17 -19.02 -3.66
C GLU A 86 8.02 -17.61 -3.06
N GLN A 87 8.99 -16.72 -3.33
CA GLN A 87 8.94 -15.34 -2.86
C GLN A 87 7.77 -14.57 -3.50
N CYS A 88 7.58 -14.74 -4.82
CA CYS A 88 6.44 -14.15 -5.52
C CYS A 88 5.10 -14.64 -4.95
N ASN A 89 4.98 -15.93 -4.66
CA ASN A 89 3.76 -16.50 -4.06
C ASN A 89 3.55 -15.99 -2.63
N TRP A 90 4.61 -15.82 -1.84
CA TRP A 90 4.52 -15.25 -0.49
C TRP A 90 3.99 -13.82 -0.51
N ILE A 91 4.48 -12.99 -1.45
CA ILE A 91 4.00 -11.61 -1.64
C ILE A 91 2.53 -11.62 -2.09
N ARG A 92 2.17 -12.43 -3.09
CA ARG A 92 0.77 -12.56 -3.52
C ARG A 92 -0.14 -12.99 -2.39
N GLN A 93 0.27 -13.98 -1.59
CA GLN A 93 -0.52 -14.43 -0.45
C GLN A 93 -0.78 -13.29 0.54
N LYS A 94 0.22 -12.45 0.83
CA LYS A 94 0.05 -11.33 1.75
C LYS A 94 -0.86 -10.23 1.21
N LEU A 95 -0.83 -9.98 -0.09
CA LEU A 95 -1.55 -8.85 -0.71
C LEU A 95 -2.92 -9.21 -1.26
N GLU A 96 -3.07 -10.38 -1.86
CA GLU A 96 -4.32 -10.82 -2.50
C GLU A 96 -5.31 -11.44 -1.51
N THR A 97 -4.86 -11.79 -0.29
CA THR A 97 -5.77 -12.32 0.74
C THR A 97 -6.84 -11.28 1.09
N PRO A 98 -8.15 -11.61 0.97
CA PRO A 98 -9.22 -10.68 1.31
C PRO A 98 -9.10 -10.15 2.75
N GLY A 99 -9.27 -8.84 2.91
CA GLY A 99 -9.20 -8.17 4.22
C GLY A 99 -7.78 -7.87 4.73
N CYS A 100 -6.72 -8.14 3.94
CA CYS A 100 -5.34 -7.87 4.34
C CYS A 100 -5.04 -6.39 4.67
N MET A 101 -5.79 -5.47 4.07
CA MET A 101 -5.65 -4.02 4.24
C MET A 101 -6.64 -3.43 5.27
N GLU A 102 -7.46 -4.27 5.89
CA GLU A 102 -8.40 -3.81 6.92
C GLU A 102 -7.66 -3.47 8.21
N MET A 103 -7.98 -2.32 8.78
CA MET A 103 -7.37 -1.82 10.00
C MET A 103 -8.42 -1.62 11.08
N ASP A 104 -8.08 -2.07 12.28
CA ASP A 104 -8.92 -1.85 13.45
C ASP A 104 -8.99 -0.36 13.83
N THR A 105 -10.07 0.01 14.50
CA THR A 105 -10.29 1.37 14.99
C THR A 105 -9.16 1.82 15.93
N ASN A 106 -8.62 0.92 16.76
CA ASN A 106 -7.51 1.26 17.66
C ASN A 106 -6.21 1.52 16.90
N GLN A 107 -5.94 0.74 15.84
CA GLN A 107 -4.77 0.97 14.98
C GLN A 107 -4.88 2.32 14.26
N LYS A 108 -6.07 2.67 13.75
CA LYS A 108 -6.32 3.99 13.15
C LYS A 108 -6.09 5.14 14.13
N ARG A 109 -6.58 5.00 15.37
CA ARG A 109 -6.33 5.98 16.45
C ARG A 109 -4.85 6.11 16.81
N LEU A 110 -4.13 4.99 16.87
CA LEU A 110 -2.69 4.97 17.16
C LEU A 110 -1.90 5.69 16.06
N ILE A 111 -2.21 5.40 14.79
CA ILE A 111 -1.56 6.08 13.65
C ILE A 111 -1.85 7.58 13.69
N LEU A 112 -3.11 7.98 13.91
CA LEU A 112 -3.47 9.39 14.04
C LEU A 112 -2.69 10.07 15.16
N ALA A 113 -2.62 9.46 16.35
CA ALA A 113 -1.87 10.01 17.48
C ALA A 113 -0.36 10.17 17.16
N ARG A 114 0.24 9.21 16.46
CA ARG A 114 1.63 9.25 16.01
C ARG A 114 1.87 10.39 15.01
N ILE A 115 0.97 10.58 14.04
CA ILE A 115 1.03 11.69 13.08
C ILE A 115 0.86 13.03 13.79
N THR A 116 -0.14 13.18 14.65
CA THR A 116 -0.38 14.42 15.40
C THR A 116 0.83 14.81 16.24
N ARG A 117 1.48 13.83 16.89
CA ARG A 117 2.73 14.10 17.63
C ARG A 117 3.84 14.58 16.70
N ALA A 118 4.05 13.91 15.56
CA ALA A 118 5.09 14.27 14.60
C ALA A 118 4.89 15.70 14.06
N THR A 119 3.66 16.04 13.65
CA THR A 119 3.30 17.38 13.17
C THR A 119 3.41 18.43 14.28
N GLY A 120 2.94 18.12 15.49
CA GLY A 120 3.01 19.03 16.63
C GLY A 120 4.45 19.35 17.05
N PHE A 121 5.34 18.35 16.99
CA PHE A 121 6.76 18.56 17.27
C PHE A 121 7.42 19.49 16.25
N GLU A 122 7.15 19.30 14.95
CA GLU A 122 7.63 20.22 13.91
C GLU A 122 7.12 21.65 14.12
N ALA A 123 5.83 21.80 14.40
CA ALA A 123 5.23 23.11 14.66
C ALA A 123 5.83 23.80 15.89
N PHE A 124 6.17 23.03 16.92
CA PHE A 124 6.87 23.53 18.09
C PHE A 124 8.29 24.00 17.76
N LEU A 125 9.07 23.18 17.03
CA LEU A 125 10.42 23.56 16.60
C LEU A 125 10.40 24.82 15.74
N ALA A 126 9.46 24.92 14.80
CA ALA A 126 9.28 26.07 13.92
C ALA A 126 9.00 27.37 14.69
N ARG A 127 8.24 27.30 15.80
CA ARG A 127 7.93 28.46 16.64
C ARG A 127 9.07 28.86 17.55
N LYS A 128 9.73 27.89 18.18
CA LYS A 128 10.76 28.16 19.20
C LYS A 128 12.12 28.53 18.60
N TRP A 129 12.45 27.96 17.45
CA TRP A 129 13.73 28.20 16.75
C TRP A 129 13.48 28.58 15.28
N SER A 130 12.82 29.72 15.07
CA SER A 130 12.41 30.19 13.75
C SER A 130 13.56 30.43 12.77
N SER A 131 14.74 30.79 13.28
CA SER A 131 15.91 31.15 12.46
C SER A 131 16.88 30.00 12.23
N GLU A 132 16.69 28.86 12.90
CA GLU A 132 17.64 27.74 12.88
C GLU A 132 17.28 26.70 11.82
N LYS A 133 18.30 26.08 11.21
CA LYS A 133 18.08 25.02 10.23
C LYS A 133 17.66 23.72 10.91
N ARG A 134 16.38 23.39 10.80
CA ARG A 134 15.76 22.21 11.45
C ARG A 134 15.66 20.95 10.60
N PHE A 135 15.80 21.05 9.28
CA PHE A 135 15.59 19.93 8.34
C PHE A 135 14.28 19.17 8.61
N GLY A 136 13.18 19.91 8.77
CA GLY A 136 11.89 19.37 9.23
C GLY A 136 11.30 18.29 8.32
N LEU A 137 10.41 17.49 8.89
CA LEU A 137 9.73 16.37 8.24
C LEU A 137 8.40 16.79 7.55
N GLU A 138 8.17 18.09 7.37
CA GLU A 138 6.93 18.64 6.82
C GLU A 138 6.59 18.02 5.45
N GLY A 139 5.35 17.54 5.30
CA GLY A 139 4.87 16.83 4.11
C GLY A 139 5.23 15.35 4.04
N THR A 140 6.00 14.82 5.00
CA THR A 140 6.36 13.39 5.09
C THR A 140 6.25 12.85 6.51
N GLU A 141 5.34 13.41 7.30
CA GLU A 141 5.10 13.06 8.70
C GLU A 141 4.69 11.60 8.86
N ILE A 142 4.14 10.99 7.80
CA ILE A 142 3.82 9.56 7.71
C ILE A 142 5.03 8.64 7.93
N LEU A 143 6.26 9.15 7.78
CA LEU A 143 7.48 8.40 8.09
C LEU A 143 7.50 7.94 9.55
N ILE A 144 7.03 8.77 10.50
CA ILE A 144 7.06 8.46 11.93
C ILE A 144 6.17 7.26 12.29
N PRO A 145 4.86 7.23 11.95
CA PRO A 145 4.04 6.06 12.21
C PRO A 145 4.50 4.84 11.41
N ALA A 146 4.95 5.00 10.17
CA ALA A 146 5.44 3.88 9.35
C ALA A 146 6.66 3.20 9.98
N MET A 147 7.66 4.00 10.38
CA MET A 147 8.84 3.52 11.08
C MET A 147 8.49 2.84 12.40
N LYS A 148 7.60 3.46 13.21
CA LYS A 148 7.15 2.86 14.47
C LYS A 148 6.42 1.53 14.23
N GLN A 149 5.63 1.41 13.18
CA GLN A 149 4.95 0.17 12.83
C GLN A 149 5.94 -0.96 12.45
N VAL A 150 7.02 -0.62 11.75
CA VAL A 150 8.11 -1.57 11.45
C VAL A 150 8.76 -2.05 12.74
N ILE A 151 9.09 -1.13 13.65
CA ILE A 151 9.69 -1.44 14.95
C ILE A 151 8.76 -2.35 15.77
N ASP A 152 7.49 -1.96 15.92
CA ASP A 152 6.49 -2.73 16.67
C ASP A 152 6.41 -4.17 16.13
N LYS A 153 6.33 -4.32 14.80
CA LYS A 153 6.25 -5.64 14.15
C LYS A 153 7.53 -6.45 14.30
N SER A 154 8.69 -5.82 14.22
CA SER A 154 9.98 -6.47 14.46
C SER A 154 10.09 -6.99 15.89
N THR A 155 9.67 -6.19 16.88
CA THR A 155 9.67 -6.61 18.28
C THR A 155 8.70 -7.76 18.55
N GLU A 156 7.51 -7.75 17.95
CA GLU A 156 6.57 -8.89 18.00
C GLU A 156 7.18 -10.19 17.44
N LEU A 157 8.10 -10.09 16.48
CA LEU A 157 8.81 -11.21 15.88
C LEU A 157 10.08 -11.62 16.66
N GLY A 158 10.35 -10.98 17.80
CA GLY A 158 11.48 -11.33 18.68
C GLY A 158 12.78 -10.58 18.39
N VAL A 159 12.75 -9.49 17.61
CA VAL A 159 13.93 -8.65 17.38
C VAL A 159 14.25 -7.82 18.63
N GLU A 160 15.46 -7.97 19.16
CA GLU A 160 15.92 -7.28 20.38
C GLU A 160 16.58 -5.92 20.10
N SER A 161 17.19 -5.75 18.93
CA SER A 161 17.94 -4.53 18.58
C SER A 161 17.68 -4.12 17.15
N ILE A 162 17.53 -2.80 16.95
CA ILE A 162 17.30 -2.18 15.64
C ILE A 162 18.31 -1.06 15.48
N VAL A 163 19.15 -1.16 14.44
CA VAL A 163 20.11 -0.12 14.06
C VAL A 163 19.58 0.59 12.82
N MET A 164 19.45 1.92 12.90
CA MET A 164 18.92 2.73 11.81
C MET A 164 19.92 3.80 11.39
N GLY A 165 20.26 3.83 10.10
CA GLY A 165 20.91 4.96 9.45
C GLY A 165 19.88 5.87 8.79
N MET A 166 19.98 7.17 9.00
CA MET A 166 19.07 8.14 8.35
C MET A 166 19.78 9.45 7.97
N PRO A 167 19.35 10.13 6.89
CA PRO A 167 19.82 11.47 6.54
C PRO A 167 19.32 12.53 7.54
N HIS A 168 19.69 13.80 7.33
CA HIS A 168 19.32 14.90 8.23
C HIS A 168 17.81 15.18 8.31
N ARG A 169 17.03 14.84 7.27
CA ARG A 169 15.61 15.21 7.16
C ARG A 169 14.75 14.43 8.16
N GLY A 170 14.04 15.16 9.01
CA GLY A 170 13.19 14.60 10.07
C GLY A 170 13.94 13.90 11.20
N ARG A 171 15.28 14.04 11.27
CA ARG A 171 16.10 13.35 12.28
C ARG A 171 15.71 13.73 13.70
N LEU A 172 15.42 15.00 13.96
CA LEU A 172 14.98 15.46 15.27
C LEU A 172 13.62 14.84 15.67
N ASN A 173 12.73 14.65 14.70
CA ASN A 173 11.41 14.06 14.90
C ASN A 173 11.48 12.54 15.14
N VAL A 174 12.42 11.88 14.48
CA VAL A 174 12.71 10.45 14.73
C VAL A 174 13.28 10.22 16.12
N LEU A 175 14.07 11.16 16.64
CA LEU A 175 14.68 11.09 17.98
C LEU A 175 13.73 11.46 19.13
N SER A 176 12.56 12.05 18.84
CA SER A 176 11.58 12.51 19.85
C SER A 176 10.54 11.46 20.23
#